data_AF-A0A845ML39-F1
#
_entry.id   AF-A0A845ML39-F1
#
_cell.length_a   1.000
_cell.length_b   1.000
_cell.length_c   1.000
_cell.angle_alpha   90.00
_cell.angle_beta   90.00
_cell.angle_gamma   90.00
#
_symmetry.space_group_name_H-M   'P 1'
#
loop_
_entity.id
_entity.type
_entity.pdbx_description
1 polymer ?
#
loop_
_entity_poly.entity_id
_entity_poly.type
_entity_poly.pdbx_seq_one_letter_code
_entity_poly.pdbx_strand_id
1 'polypeptide(L)'
;MKAERGFSLIELMVAMLLGLLITGAAVQLFLANQQSFLLQQTLSRVQENGQLFVRFLVADLRRTGLEMSGVSSTFDKGVRFAAAGGLPGSSNGADFDRLTVSYHGTSDCEGSVAGAVTEIVNSYFVNGDSELVCQGSLTGGGGVVLLDGIEAFEVLYGIDQNEDGFANVSRYVEAGSQGVNPVVAVRFAFLLKEESNNLPESDGARKIHVLTKTVDEPKDRSVRRVFMSTVKLRNYNWDAV
;
A
#
# COMPACT_ATOMS: atom_id res chain seq x y z
N MET A 1 6.23 76.40 -26.93
CA MET A 1 5.28 75.45 -26.32
C MET A 1 5.17 74.25 -27.25
N LYS A 2 5.63 73.06 -26.83
CA LYS A 2 5.47 71.83 -27.62
C LYS A 2 4.01 71.37 -27.49
N ALA A 3 3.34 71.15 -28.60
CA ALA A 3 2.00 70.58 -28.62
C ALA A 3 2.06 69.10 -28.24
N GLU A 4 1.38 68.72 -27.16
CA GLU A 4 1.06 67.33 -26.81
C GLU A 4 0.22 66.74 -27.94
N ARG A 5 0.75 65.75 -28.67
CA ARG A 5 -0.02 64.99 -29.67
C ARG A 5 -0.85 63.95 -28.92
N GLY A 6 -2.17 64.15 -28.87
CA GLY A 6 -3.10 63.21 -28.27
C GLY A 6 -3.11 61.86 -29.00
N PHE A 7 -3.35 60.78 -28.23
CA PHE A 7 -3.42 59.41 -28.74
C PHE A 7 -4.55 59.23 -29.76
N SER A 8 -4.29 58.43 -30.80
CA SER A 8 -5.34 58.02 -31.73
C SER A 8 -6.22 56.93 -31.10
N LEU A 9 -7.51 56.88 -31.47
CA LEU A 9 -8.44 55.83 -31.03
C LEU A 9 -7.87 54.42 -31.35
N ILE A 10 -7.15 54.30 -32.47
CA ILE A 10 -6.52 53.06 -32.92
C ILE A 10 -5.37 52.62 -31.99
N GLU A 11 -4.53 53.55 -31.51
CA GLU A 11 -3.47 53.22 -30.54
C GLU A 11 -4.05 52.72 -29.23
N LEU A 12 -5.16 53.32 -28.76
CA LEU A 12 -5.84 52.87 -27.56
C LEU A 12 -6.41 51.45 -27.73
N MET A 13 -7.02 51.17 -28.88
CA MET A 13 -7.54 49.83 -29.21
C MET A 13 -6.42 48.78 -29.28
N VAL A 14 -5.30 49.12 -29.92
CA VAL A 14 -4.13 48.23 -30.02
C VAL A 14 -3.50 48.00 -28.64
N ALA A 15 -3.35 49.05 -27.83
CA ALA A 15 -2.80 48.93 -26.48
C ALA A 15 -3.66 48.03 -25.58
N MET A 16 -4.99 48.17 -25.63
CA MET A 16 -5.90 47.31 -24.88
C MET A 16 -5.86 45.86 -25.36
N LEU A 17 -5.83 45.63 -26.68
CA LEU A 17 -5.72 44.28 -27.25
C LEU A 17 -4.44 43.58 -26.79
N LEU A 18 -3.30 44.28 -26.86
CA LEU A 18 -2.02 43.74 -26.40
C LEU A 18 -1.99 43.51 -24.89
N GLY A 19 -2.54 44.43 -24.10
CA GLY A 19 -2.68 44.25 -22.65
C GLY A 19 -3.51 43.01 -22.29
N LEU A 20 -4.62 42.78 -23.01
CA LEU A 20 -5.47 41.61 -22.80
C LEU A 20 -4.77 40.30 -23.19
N LEU A 21 -4.01 40.29 -24.29
CA LEU A 21 -3.23 39.13 -24.70
C LEU A 21 -2.15 38.76 -23.69
N ILE A 22 -1.39 39.75 -23.21
CA ILE A 22 -0.30 39.53 -22.25
C ILE A 22 -0.87 39.05 -20.90
N THR A 23 -1.90 39.72 -20.40
CA THR A 23 -2.54 39.31 -19.14
C THR A 23 -3.19 37.94 -19.27
N GLY A 24 -3.86 37.63 -20.38
CA GLY A 24 -4.40 36.31 -20.67
C GLY A 24 -3.33 35.21 -20.65
N ALA A 25 -2.20 35.43 -21.31
CA ALA A 25 -1.08 34.49 -21.30
C ALA A 25 -0.48 34.31 -19.89
N ALA A 26 -0.32 35.40 -19.13
CA ALA A 26 0.18 35.35 -17.76
C ALA A 26 -0.75 34.55 -16.83
N VAL A 27 -2.07 34.74 -16.95
CA VAL A 27 -3.07 33.97 -16.18
C VAL A 27 -3.01 32.49 -16.53
N GLN A 28 -2.90 32.14 -17.82
CA GLN A 28 -2.77 30.73 -18.23
C GLN A 28 -1.51 30.08 -17.66
N LEU A 29 -0.36 30.76 -17.72
CA LEU A 29 0.88 30.27 -17.14
C LEU A 29 0.78 30.09 -15.62
N PHE A 30 0.14 31.03 -14.93
CA PHE A 30 -0.09 30.92 -13.49
C PHE A 30 -0.93 29.69 -13.13
N LEU A 31 -2.05 29.47 -13.86
CA LEU A 31 -2.92 28.31 -13.64
C LEU A 31 -2.21 26.98 -13.95
N ALA A 32 -1.44 26.91 -15.03
CA ALA A 32 -0.67 25.72 -15.39
C ALA A 32 0.41 25.38 -14.34
N ASN A 33 1.08 26.40 -13.79
CA ASN A 33 2.04 26.23 -12.70
C ASN A 33 1.38 25.74 -11.41
N GLN A 34 0.21 26.28 -11.05
CA GLN A 34 -0.53 25.84 -9.86
C GLN A 34 -1.00 24.39 -9.99
N GLN A 35 -1.53 23.99 -11.16
CA GLN A 35 -1.93 22.61 -11.43
C GLN A 35 -0.73 21.65 -11.34
N SER A 36 0.40 22.04 -11.92
CA SER A 36 1.64 21.24 -11.88
C SER A 36 2.15 21.05 -10.44
N PHE A 37 2.12 22.11 -9.64
CA PHE A 37 2.52 22.06 -8.23
C PHE A 37 1.65 21.10 -7.42
N LEU A 38 0.33 21.17 -7.58
CA LEU A 38 -0.61 20.29 -6.88
C LEU A 38 -0.44 18.83 -7.30
N LEU A 39 -0.27 18.55 -8.60
CA LEU A 39 0.02 17.20 -9.09
C LEU A 39 1.30 16.63 -8.44
N GLN A 40 2.37 17.43 -8.38
CA GLN A 40 3.62 17.02 -7.73
C GLN A 40 3.42 16.70 -6.24
N GLN A 41 2.60 17.48 -5.54
CA GLN A 41 2.27 17.25 -4.14
C GLN A 41 1.47 15.94 -3.95
N THR A 42 0.44 15.72 -4.76
CA THR A 42 -0.35 14.46 -4.73
C THR A 42 0.53 13.24 -5.01
N LEU A 43 1.39 13.31 -6.04
CA LEU A 43 2.32 12.23 -6.35
C LEU A 43 3.32 11.97 -5.22
N SER A 44 3.80 13.02 -4.56
CA SER A 44 4.73 12.91 -3.44
C SER A 44 4.07 12.24 -2.24
N ARG A 45 2.82 12.60 -1.91
CA ARG A 45 2.06 11.97 -0.82
C ARG A 45 1.81 10.49 -1.08
N VAL A 46 1.33 10.12 -2.26
CA VAL A 46 1.12 8.71 -2.64
C VAL A 46 2.41 7.91 -2.48
N GLN A 47 3.53 8.48 -2.93
CA GLN A 47 4.85 7.87 -2.81
C GLN A 47 5.31 7.70 -1.37
N GLU A 48 5.18 8.75 -0.55
CA GLU A 48 5.57 8.74 0.85
C GLU A 48 4.75 7.72 1.64
N ASN A 49 3.42 7.77 1.53
CA ASN A 49 2.50 6.88 2.24
C ASN A 49 2.72 5.41 1.83
N GLY A 50 2.82 5.14 0.54
CA GLY A 50 3.08 3.78 0.05
C GLY A 50 4.44 3.24 0.50
N GLN A 51 5.50 4.04 0.45
CA GLN A 51 6.83 3.63 0.92
C GLN A 51 6.89 3.44 2.44
N LEU A 52 6.19 4.28 3.21
CA LEU A 52 6.10 4.14 4.66
C LEU A 52 5.43 2.81 5.03
N PHE A 53 4.30 2.50 4.41
CA PHE A 53 3.59 1.24 4.66
C PHE A 53 4.43 0.02 4.24
N VAL A 54 5.10 0.06 3.07
CA VAL A 54 6.01 -1.02 2.65
C VAL A 54 7.09 -1.25 3.71
N ARG A 55 7.71 -0.20 4.25
CA ARG A 55 8.74 -0.33 5.30
C ARG A 55 8.18 -0.94 6.58
N PHE A 56 6.98 -0.50 6.99
CA PHE A 56 6.29 -1.02 8.16
C PHE A 56 6.00 -2.52 8.02
N LEU A 57 5.33 -2.93 6.94
CA LEU A 57 4.97 -4.34 6.74
C LEU A 57 6.21 -5.22 6.54
N VAL A 58 7.24 -4.74 5.84
CA VAL A 58 8.52 -5.47 5.71
C VAL A 58 9.20 -5.67 7.07
N ALA A 59 9.14 -4.68 7.96
CA ALA A 59 9.71 -4.79 9.30
C ALA A 59 8.97 -5.83 10.14
N ASP A 60 7.64 -5.90 10.06
CA ASP A 60 6.84 -6.91 10.76
C ASP A 60 7.04 -8.31 10.19
N LEU A 61 7.00 -8.45 8.86
CA LEU A 61 7.24 -9.72 8.15
C LEU A 61 8.61 -10.34 8.45
N ARG A 62 9.62 -9.52 8.77
CA ARG A 62 10.94 -10.04 9.17
C ARG A 62 10.96 -10.67 10.57
N ARG A 63 9.96 -10.38 11.40
CA ARG A 63 9.78 -10.97 12.75
C ARG A 63 8.94 -12.22 12.70
N THR A 64 8.11 -12.39 11.66
CA THR A 64 7.26 -13.56 11.45
C THR A 64 8.02 -14.87 11.71
N GLY A 65 7.40 -15.74 12.50
CA GLY A 65 7.92 -17.04 12.91
C GLY A 65 8.99 -17.02 13.99
N LEU A 66 9.41 -15.84 14.50
CA LEU A 66 10.44 -15.76 15.53
C LEU A 66 10.02 -16.54 16.78
N GLU A 67 10.90 -17.43 17.24
CA GLU A 67 10.68 -18.24 18.42
C GLU A 67 11.62 -17.88 19.55
N MET A 68 11.13 -18.00 20.78
CA MET A 68 11.90 -17.82 22.00
C MET A 68 11.63 -19.01 22.92
N SER A 69 12.71 -19.61 23.44
CA SER A 69 12.63 -20.73 24.37
C SER A 69 11.85 -20.36 25.63
N GLY A 70 10.99 -21.27 26.09
CA GLY A 70 10.18 -21.07 27.30
C GLY A 70 8.92 -20.23 27.10
N VAL A 71 8.60 -19.84 25.87
CA VAL A 71 7.33 -19.20 25.52
C VAL A 71 6.46 -20.22 24.80
N SER A 72 5.28 -20.51 25.36
CA SER A 72 4.31 -21.39 24.74
C SER A 72 3.75 -20.76 23.47
N SER A 73 3.51 -21.57 22.46
CA SER A 73 2.72 -21.20 21.30
C SER A 73 1.55 -22.15 21.16
N THR A 74 0.44 -21.58 20.73
CA THR A 74 -0.82 -22.26 20.61
C THR A 74 -1.03 -22.80 19.19
N PHE A 75 -0.12 -22.48 18.25
CA PHE A 75 -0.36 -22.53 16.81
C PHE A 75 0.94 -22.69 15.98
N ASP A 76 0.88 -23.24 14.75
CA ASP A 76 2.06 -23.26 13.86
C ASP A 76 2.57 -21.83 13.57
N LYS A 77 3.81 -21.54 13.92
CA LYS A 77 4.32 -20.17 13.89
C LYS A 77 4.67 -19.72 12.46
N GLY A 78 4.72 -18.40 12.24
CA GLY A 78 5.02 -17.84 10.92
C GLY A 78 3.76 -17.29 10.25
N VAL A 79 3.58 -17.60 8.96
CA VAL A 79 2.34 -17.23 8.26
C VAL A 79 1.22 -18.16 8.70
N ARG A 80 0.10 -17.58 9.13
CA ARG A 80 -1.07 -18.31 9.64
C ARG A 80 -2.12 -18.41 8.55
N PHE A 81 -2.56 -19.62 8.23
CA PHE A 81 -3.68 -19.87 7.30
C PHE A 81 -4.96 -20.35 8.02
N ALA A 82 -4.85 -20.69 9.30
CA ALA A 82 -5.97 -20.95 10.20
C ALA A 82 -6.11 -19.82 11.22
N ALA A 83 -7.29 -19.68 11.82
CA ALA A 83 -7.52 -18.68 12.87
C ALA A 83 -6.56 -18.87 14.05
N ALA A 84 -6.07 -17.77 14.60
CA ALA A 84 -5.12 -17.74 15.71
C ALA A 84 -5.27 -16.44 16.51
N GLY A 85 -5.15 -16.50 17.84
CA GLY A 85 -5.21 -15.31 18.69
C GLY A 85 -6.54 -14.54 18.59
N GLY A 86 -7.64 -15.22 18.28
CA GLY A 86 -8.95 -14.58 18.03
C GLY A 86 -9.09 -13.92 16.65
N LEU A 87 -8.05 -13.99 15.81
CA LEU A 87 -8.02 -13.39 14.47
C LEU A 87 -8.19 -14.45 13.38
N PRO A 88 -8.85 -14.12 12.25
CA PRO A 88 -8.90 -14.98 11.08
C PRO A 88 -7.51 -15.27 10.50
N GLY A 89 -7.35 -16.44 9.87
CA GLY A 89 -6.13 -16.78 9.13
C GLY A 89 -5.98 -15.98 7.83
N SER A 90 -4.81 -16.10 7.22
CA SER A 90 -4.54 -15.56 5.89
C SER A 90 -5.47 -16.17 4.86
N SER A 91 -5.99 -15.35 3.95
CA SER A 91 -6.96 -15.79 2.94
C SER A 91 -6.82 -15.00 1.66
N ASN A 92 -7.15 -15.65 0.53
CA ASN A 92 -7.22 -15.03 -0.79
C ASN A 92 -8.64 -14.49 -1.00
N GLY A 93 -8.77 -13.19 -1.19
CA GLY A 93 -10.04 -12.54 -1.52
C GLY A 93 -10.05 -12.03 -2.95
N ALA A 94 -11.22 -11.69 -3.50
CA ALA A 94 -11.32 -11.20 -4.88
C ALA A 94 -10.45 -9.95 -5.13
N ASP A 95 -10.69 -8.89 -4.35
CA ASP A 95 -9.97 -7.62 -4.47
C ASP A 95 -8.90 -7.46 -3.37
N PHE A 96 -9.19 -7.97 -2.17
CA PHE A 96 -8.36 -7.79 -0.98
C PHE A 96 -8.05 -9.13 -0.30
N ASP A 97 -6.77 -9.38 -0.09
CA ASP A 97 -6.30 -10.50 0.72
C ASP A 97 -6.25 -10.16 2.20
N ARG A 98 -6.19 -11.20 3.01
CA ARG A 98 -5.82 -11.10 4.42
C ARG A 98 -4.48 -11.78 4.62
N LEU A 99 -3.57 -11.10 5.31
CA LEU A 99 -2.30 -11.65 5.76
C LEU A 99 -2.29 -11.70 7.28
N THR A 100 -2.22 -12.89 7.83
CA THR A 100 -2.11 -13.12 9.28
C THR A 100 -0.77 -13.78 9.57
N VAL A 101 -0.01 -13.20 10.48
CA VAL A 101 1.32 -13.67 10.87
C VAL A 101 1.41 -13.78 12.38
N SER A 102 2.27 -14.69 12.86
CA SER A 102 2.58 -14.81 14.27
C SER A 102 4.08 -14.86 14.54
N TYR A 103 4.48 -14.38 15.72
CA TYR A 103 5.84 -14.42 16.24
C TYR A 103 5.83 -14.26 17.76
N HIS A 104 6.92 -14.63 18.44
CA HIS A 104 7.09 -14.33 19.86
C HIS A 104 7.59 -12.90 20.05
N GLY A 105 6.91 -12.15 20.90
CA GLY A 105 7.24 -10.75 21.17
C GLY A 105 6.47 -10.20 22.35
N THR A 106 6.64 -8.90 22.59
CA THR A 106 5.96 -8.18 23.67
C THR A 106 4.91 -7.20 23.18
N SER A 107 4.85 -6.92 21.87
CA SER A 107 3.89 -5.96 21.32
C SER A 107 3.33 -6.39 19.98
N ASP A 108 2.06 -6.08 19.78
CA ASP A 108 1.37 -6.25 18.50
C ASP A 108 1.47 -5.00 17.62
N CYS A 109 0.87 -5.06 16.44
CA CYS A 109 0.89 -3.96 15.49
C CYS A 109 0.03 -2.75 15.88
N GLU A 110 -0.88 -2.90 16.85
CA GLU A 110 -1.66 -1.79 17.42
C GLU A 110 -0.85 -1.01 18.47
N GLY A 111 0.32 -1.54 18.86
CA GLY A 111 1.19 -0.97 19.88
C GLY A 111 0.83 -1.40 21.30
N SER A 112 -0.11 -2.33 21.45
CA SER A 112 -0.43 -2.95 22.73
C SER A 112 0.76 -3.76 23.22
N VAL A 113 0.99 -3.77 24.55
CA VAL A 113 2.17 -4.40 25.15
C VAL A 113 1.75 -5.47 26.16
N ALA A 114 2.27 -6.68 26.00
CA ALA A 114 2.15 -7.78 26.96
C ALA A 114 3.20 -7.64 28.08
N GLY A 115 2.85 -8.05 29.30
CA GLY A 115 3.75 -7.99 30.47
C GLY A 115 4.96 -8.93 30.41
N ALA A 116 4.95 -9.88 29.48
CA ALA A 116 6.06 -10.79 29.19
C ALA A 116 6.03 -11.16 27.69
N VAL A 117 7.10 -11.77 27.20
CA VAL A 117 7.12 -12.32 25.83
C VAL A 117 6.03 -13.38 25.72
N THR A 118 5.18 -13.21 24.71
CA THR A 118 4.06 -14.11 24.40
C THR A 118 3.97 -14.31 22.90
N GLU A 119 3.11 -15.23 22.46
CA GLU A 119 2.68 -15.33 21.07
C GLU A 119 1.87 -14.08 20.69
N ILE A 120 2.37 -13.34 19.70
CA ILE A 120 1.72 -12.20 19.08
C ILE A 120 1.18 -12.64 17.73
N VAL A 121 -0.07 -12.32 17.43
CA VAL A 121 -0.68 -12.52 16.11
C VAL A 121 -1.11 -11.15 15.57
N ASN A 122 -0.64 -10.81 14.37
CA ASN A 122 -1.04 -9.61 13.65
C ASN A 122 -1.80 -10.03 12.38
N SER A 123 -2.93 -9.40 12.12
CA SER A 123 -3.71 -9.57 10.89
C SER A 123 -3.79 -8.25 10.12
N TYR A 124 -3.35 -8.28 8.87
CA TYR A 124 -3.41 -7.19 7.90
C TYR A 124 -4.52 -7.47 6.88
N PHE A 125 -5.46 -6.55 6.73
CA PHE A 125 -6.57 -6.68 5.79
C PHE A 125 -7.13 -5.30 5.41
N VAL A 126 -7.89 -5.23 4.32
CA VAL A 126 -8.63 -4.01 3.95
C VAL A 126 -10.06 -4.09 4.51
N ASN A 127 -10.51 -3.05 5.18
CA ASN A 127 -11.86 -2.96 5.75
C ASN A 127 -12.90 -2.50 4.70
N GLY A 128 -14.15 -2.30 5.13
CA GLY A 128 -15.24 -1.86 4.25
C GLY A 128 -15.08 -0.45 3.67
N ASP A 129 -14.22 0.37 4.27
CA ASP A 129 -13.98 1.76 3.90
C ASP A 129 -12.73 1.91 2.99
N SER A 130 -12.21 0.79 2.45
CA SER A 130 -10.98 0.76 1.64
C SER A 130 -9.72 1.19 2.40
N GLU A 131 -9.70 0.96 3.71
CA GLU A 131 -8.55 1.25 4.57
C GLU A 131 -7.83 -0.05 4.91
N LEU A 132 -6.50 -0.04 4.79
CA LEU A 132 -5.68 -1.13 5.27
C LEU A 132 -5.51 -1.04 6.77
N VAL A 133 -6.02 -2.05 7.46
CA VAL A 133 -6.05 -2.17 8.91
C VAL A 133 -5.02 -3.19 9.36
N CYS A 134 -4.37 -2.91 10.49
CA CYS A 134 -3.74 -3.94 11.29
C CYS A 134 -4.49 -4.19 12.59
N GLN A 135 -4.81 -5.45 12.83
CA GLN A 135 -5.46 -5.91 14.04
C GLN A 135 -4.52 -6.86 14.78
N GLY A 136 -4.23 -6.56 16.05
CA GLY A 136 -3.37 -7.34 16.91
C GLY A 136 -4.16 -8.26 17.83
N SER A 137 -3.53 -9.34 18.28
CA SER A 137 -4.18 -10.29 19.19
C SER A 137 -4.23 -9.83 20.64
N LEU A 138 -3.49 -8.77 21.04
CA LEU A 138 -3.46 -8.36 22.44
C LEU A 138 -4.66 -7.49 22.81
N THR A 139 -5.19 -6.70 21.87
CA THR A 139 -6.23 -5.71 22.16
C THR A 139 -7.66 -6.16 21.87
N GLY A 140 -7.87 -7.25 21.13
CA GLY A 140 -9.22 -7.76 20.79
C GLY A 140 -10.15 -6.75 20.09
N GLY A 141 -9.63 -5.58 19.70
CA GLY A 141 -10.34 -4.47 19.09
C GLY A 141 -10.46 -4.63 17.58
N GLY A 142 -10.94 -3.57 16.91
CA GLY A 142 -11.14 -3.54 15.45
C GLY A 142 -9.88 -3.34 14.61
N GLY A 143 -8.71 -3.16 15.25
CA GLY A 143 -7.47 -2.79 14.59
C GLY A 143 -7.26 -1.29 14.44
N VAL A 144 -6.05 -0.92 14.01
CA VAL A 144 -5.65 0.44 13.67
C VAL A 144 -5.50 0.58 12.16
N VAL A 145 -5.93 1.72 11.62
CA VAL A 145 -5.78 2.05 10.21
C VAL A 145 -4.33 2.47 9.94
N LEU A 146 -3.70 1.84 8.94
CA LEU A 146 -2.33 2.11 8.54
C LEU A 146 -2.24 2.96 7.27
N LEU A 147 -3.16 2.75 6.34
CA LEU A 147 -3.15 3.38 5.03
C LEU A 147 -4.55 3.38 4.42
N ASP A 148 -4.98 4.53 3.91
CA ASP A 148 -6.29 4.70 3.30
C ASP A 148 -6.20 4.59 1.77
N GLY A 149 -7.35 4.42 1.11
CA GLY A 149 -7.44 4.46 -0.35
C GLY A 149 -6.84 3.23 -1.03
N ILE A 150 -7.02 2.04 -0.44
CA ILE A 150 -6.57 0.79 -1.05
C ILE A 150 -7.65 0.24 -1.99
N GLU A 151 -7.32 0.11 -3.26
CA GLU A 151 -8.23 -0.46 -4.27
C GLU A 151 -7.94 -1.94 -4.57
N ALA A 152 -6.75 -2.43 -4.22
CA ALA A 152 -6.43 -3.85 -4.25
C ALA A 152 -5.29 -4.15 -3.28
N PHE A 153 -5.32 -5.34 -2.69
CA PHE A 153 -4.26 -5.87 -1.84
C PHE A 153 -4.12 -7.37 -2.11
N GLU A 154 -2.93 -7.80 -2.49
CA GLU A 154 -2.64 -9.20 -2.77
C GLU A 154 -1.37 -9.67 -2.07
N VAL A 155 -1.42 -10.90 -1.57
CA VAL A 155 -0.31 -11.58 -0.92
C VAL A 155 -0.10 -12.98 -1.48
N LEU A 156 1.10 -13.22 -1.98
CA LEU A 156 1.58 -14.51 -2.45
C LEU A 156 2.63 -15.07 -1.51
N TYR A 157 2.56 -16.39 -1.31
CA TYR A 157 3.41 -17.14 -0.41
C TYR A 157 4.41 -17.96 -1.21
N GLY A 158 5.68 -17.64 -1.06
CA GLY A 158 6.78 -18.42 -1.59
C GLY A 158 6.98 -19.66 -0.75
N ILE A 159 6.60 -20.81 -1.29
CA ILE A 159 6.73 -22.11 -0.61
C ILE A 159 7.98 -22.84 -1.09
N ASP A 160 8.54 -23.62 -0.19
CA ASP A 160 9.58 -24.60 -0.52
C ASP A 160 8.97 -25.99 -0.66
N GLN A 161 9.27 -26.70 -1.74
CA GLN A 161 8.64 -28.00 -2.04
C GLN A 161 9.65 -29.12 -2.25
N ASN A 162 10.95 -28.82 -2.22
CA ASN A 162 11.97 -29.78 -2.63
C ASN A 162 12.66 -30.49 -1.45
N GLU A 163 12.44 -30.03 -0.21
CA GLU A 163 12.94 -30.62 1.05
C GLU A 163 14.43 -31.00 0.95
N ASP A 164 15.23 -30.09 0.38
CA ASP A 164 16.64 -30.30 0.07
C ASP A 164 17.59 -29.74 1.14
N GLY A 165 17.04 -29.20 2.24
CA GLY A 165 17.79 -28.55 3.30
C GLY A 165 18.21 -27.10 2.97
N PHE A 166 17.78 -26.56 1.82
CA PHE A 166 18.09 -25.20 1.38
C PHE A 166 16.81 -24.39 1.14
N ALA A 167 16.47 -23.54 2.12
CA ALA A 167 15.32 -22.65 2.05
C ALA A 167 15.32 -21.76 0.80
N ASN A 168 14.57 -22.20 -0.22
CA ASN A 168 14.46 -21.54 -1.50
C ASN A 168 13.00 -21.49 -1.94
N VAL A 169 12.64 -20.48 -2.73
CA VAL A 169 11.27 -20.38 -3.22
C VAL A 169 11.14 -21.25 -4.46
N SER A 170 10.52 -22.42 -4.29
CA SER A 170 10.15 -23.30 -5.40
C SER A 170 9.04 -22.68 -6.26
N ARG A 171 8.00 -22.11 -5.62
CA ARG A 171 6.92 -21.40 -6.31
C ARG A 171 6.20 -20.40 -5.39
N TYR A 172 5.53 -19.42 -5.99
CA TYR A 172 4.59 -18.55 -5.29
C TYR A 172 3.17 -19.07 -5.45
N VAL A 173 2.41 -19.11 -4.36
CA VAL A 173 1.01 -19.56 -4.33
C VAL A 173 0.14 -18.57 -3.57
N GLU A 174 -1.16 -18.58 -3.86
CA GLU A 174 -2.17 -17.84 -3.10
C GLU A 174 -2.49 -18.57 -1.78
N ALA A 175 -3.07 -17.86 -0.82
CA ALA A 175 -3.51 -18.47 0.44
C ALA A 175 -4.50 -19.63 0.19
N GLY A 176 -4.28 -20.75 0.87
CA GLY A 176 -5.04 -22.00 0.71
C GLY A 176 -4.37 -23.01 -0.24
N SER A 177 -3.42 -22.58 -1.07
CA SER A 177 -2.72 -23.43 -2.04
C SER A 177 -1.32 -23.89 -1.59
N GLN A 178 -0.89 -23.49 -0.39
CA GLN A 178 0.42 -23.85 0.17
C GLN A 178 0.50 -25.32 0.61
N GLY A 179 -0.61 -25.93 1.02
CA GLY A 179 -0.61 -27.29 1.56
C GLY A 179 0.22 -27.40 2.85
N VAL A 180 1.11 -28.39 2.91
CA VAL A 180 2.01 -28.65 4.05
C VAL A 180 3.39 -28.00 3.88
N ASN A 181 3.63 -27.36 2.74
CA ASN A 181 4.95 -26.83 2.39
C ASN A 181 5.28 -25.60 3.26
N PRO A 182 6.52 -25.48 3.77
CA PRO A 182 6.92 -24.30 4.54
C PRO A 182 6.89 -23.05 3.67
N VAL A 183 6.44 -21.94 4.27
CA VAL A 183 6.50 -20.62 3.64
C VAL A 183 7.83 -19.97 3.97
N VAL A 184 8.67 -19.75 2.97
CA VAL A 184 10.02 -19.17 3.12
C VAL A 184 10.10 -17.72 2.62
N ALA A 185 9.11 -17.25 1.88
CA ALA A 185 8.99 -15.86 1.47
C ALA A 185 7.53 -15.40 1.37
N VAL A 186 7.31 -14.09 1.54
CA VAL A 186 6.02 -13.45 1.31
C VAL A 186 6.22 -12.33 0.30
N ARG A 187 5.45 -12.33 -0.79
CA ARG A 187 5.39 -11.25 -1.76
C ARG A 187 4.04 -10.58 -1.61
N PHE A 188 4.02 -9.28 -1.40
CA PHE A 188 2.77 -8.52 -1.33
C PHE A 188 2.80 -7.36 -2.30
N ALA A 189 1.61 -6.97 -2.76
CA ALA A 189 1.40 -5.73 -3.49
C ALA A 189 0.06 -5.11 -3.12
N PHE A 190 -0.02 -3.79 -3.24
CA PHE A 190 -1.25 -3.05 -3.08
C PHE A 190 -1.34 -1.91 -4.09
N LEU A 191 -2.57 -1.56 -4.46
CA LEU A 191 -2.90 -0.41 -5.28
C LEU A 191 -3.39 0.72 -4.37
N LEU A 192 -2.59 1.78 -4.27
CA LEU A 192 -2.93 2.98 -3.52
C LEU A 192 -3.55 4.02 -4.45
N LYS A 193 -4.68 4.59 -4.03
CA LYS A 193 -5.41 5.68 -4.66
C LYS A 193 -5.32 6.94 -3.81
N GLU A 194 -5.09 8.08 -4.46
CA GLU A 194 -5.29 9.42 -3.87
C GLU A 194 -6.12 10.26 -4.84
N GLU A 195 -7.26 10.78 -4.37
CA GLU A 195 -8.12 11.65 -5.16
C GLU A 195 -7.54 13.07 -5.30
N SER A 196 -7.74 13.68 -6.46
CA SER A 196 -7.41 15.09 -6.66
C SER A 196 -8.33 15.73 -7.70
N ASN A 197 -9.17 16.67 -7.25
CA ASN A 197 -10.10 17.40 -8.11
C ASN A 197 -9.44 18.18 -9.26
N ASN A 198 -8.13 18.36 -9.20
CA ASN A 198 -7.33 19.14 -10.14
C ASN A 198 -6.68 18.29 -11.24
N LEU A 199 -6.85 16.96 -11.19
CA LEU A 199 -6.33 16.07 -12.22
C LEU A 199 -7.31 15.90 -13.37
N PRO A 200 -6.82 15.66 -14.59
CA PRO A 200 -7.64 15.13 -15.67
C PRO A 200 -8.32 13.84 -15.21
N GLU A 201 -9.58 13.69 -15.59
CA GLU A 201 -10.31 12.44 -15.38
C GLU A 201 -9.73 11.36 -16.29
N SER A 202 -9.48 10.16 -15.73
CA SER A 202 -9.04 9.03 -16.55
C SER A 202 -10.13 8.63 -17.54
N ASP A 203 -9.71 8.14 -18.71
CA ASP A 203 -10.60 7.51 -19.67
C ASP A 203 -11.10 6.12 -19.22
N GLY A 204 -10.54 5.61 -18.11
CA GLY A 204 -10.87 4.32 -17.50
C GLY A 204 -10.58 3.13 -18.42
N ALA A 205 -9.71 3.31 -19.42
CA ALA A 205 -9.39 2.26 -20.39
C ALA A 205 -8.23 1.36 -19.94
N ARG A 206 -7.53 1.74 -18.86
CA ARG A 206 -6.33 1.03 -18.40
C ARG A 206 -6.69 -0.10 -17.45
N LYS A 207 -5.90 -1.16 -17.51
CA LYS A 207 -5.91 -2.24 -16.52
C LYS A 207 -4.66 -2.13 -15.67
N ILE A 208 -4.85 -2.21 -14.35
CA ILE A 208 -3.77 -2.14 -13.38
C ILE A 208 -3.58 -3.53 -12.80
N HIS A 209 -2.37 -4.07 -12.94
CA HIS A 209 -2.03 -5.38 -12.41
C HIS A 209 -1.39 -5.23 -11.03
N VAL A 210 -1.92 -5.99 -10.07
CA VAL A 210 -1.43 -6.10 -8.71
C VAL A 210 -1.15 -7.58 -8.52
N LEU A 211 0.09 -8.02 -8.75
CA LEU A 211 0.46 -9.45 -8.78
C LEU A 211 -0.44 -10.27 -9.74
N THR A 212 -1.27 -11.19 -9.25
CA THR A 212 -2.19 -11.99 -10.10
C THR A 212 -3.51 -11.27 -10.35
N LYS A 213 -3.90 -10.34 -9.47
CA LYS A 213 -5.12 -9.54 -9.60
C LYS A 213 -5.00 -8.46 -10.66
N THR A 214 -6.15 -8.14 -11.25
CA THR A 214 -6.30 -7.07 -12.24
C THR A 214 -7.45 -6.17 -11.85
N VAL A 215 -7.19 -4.89 -11.70
CA VAL A 215 -8.17 -3.84 -11.41
C VAL A 215 -8.40 -3.02 -12.67
N ASP A 216 -9.66 -2.88 -13.09
CA ASP A 216 -10.02 -1.96 -14.17
C ASP A 216 -10.02 -0.53 -13.63
N GLU A 217 -9.32 0.40 -14.31
CA GLU A 217 -9.19 1.78 -13.86
C GLU A 217 -10.54 2.51 -13.91
N PRO A 218 -11.06 3.04 -12.78
CA PRO A 218 -12.25 3.87 -12.77
C PRO A 218 -12.06 5.17 -13.55
N LYS A 219 -13.15 5.67 -14.15
CA LYS A 219 -13.23 7.01 -14.74
C LYS A 219 -13.36 8.05 -13.63
N ASP A 220 -12.24 8.36 -12.99
CA ASP A 220 -12.18 9.35 -11.93
C ASP A 220 -10.90 10.21 -12.01
N ARG A 221 -10.78 11.17 -11.10
CA ARG A 221 -9.65 12.11 -11.01
C ARG A 221 -8.69 11.69 -9.90
N SER A 222 -8.15 10.49 -10.02
CA SER A 222 -7.29 9.92 -8.99
C SER A 222 -5.91 9.53 -9.50
N VAL A 223 -4.91 9.70 -8.66
CA VAL A 223 -3.60 9.07 -8.86
C VAL A 223 -3.66 7.68 -8.28
N ARG A 224 -3.25 6.69 -9.08
CA ARG A 224 -3.10 5.31 -8.66
C ARG A 224 -1.66 4.86 -8.78
N ARG A 225 -1.19 4.12 -7.78
CA ARG A 225 0.15 3.56 -7.80
C ARG A 225 0.21 2.20 -7.14
N VAL A 226 0.80 1.24 -7.86
CA VAL A 226 1.11 -0.08 -7.32
C VAL A 226 2.42 -0.01 -6.54
N PHE A 227 2.39 -0.52 -5.32
CA PHE A 227 3.58 -0.79 -4.53
C PHE A 227 3.70 -2.29 -4.31
N MET A 228 4.92 -2.81 -4.38
CA MET A 228 5.18 -4.23 -4.19
C MET A 228 6.49 -4.44 -3.44
N SER A 229 6.56 -5.52 -2.68
CA SER A 229 7.79 -5.97 -2.03
C SER A 229 7.78 -7.48 -1.87
N THR A 230 8.97 -8.07 -1.80
CA THR A 230 9.15 -9.49 -1.48
C THR A 230 10.07 -9.59 -0.27
N VAL A 231 9.57 -10.24 0.78
CA VAL A 231 10.25 -10.44 2.05
C VAL A 231 10.58 -11.92 2.19
N LYS A 232 11.87 -12.25 2.25
CA LYS A 232 12.29 -13.57 2.71
C LYS A 232 12.09 -13.66 4.22
N LEU A 233 11.40 -14.71 4.66
CA LEU A 233 11.25 -15.00 6.07
C LEU A 233 12.56 -15.58 6.59
N ARG A 234 12.85 -15.37 7.88
CA ARG A 234 14.08 -15.89 8.53
C ARG A 234 13.78 -17.02 9.51
N ASN A 235 12.53 -17.12 9.93
CA ASN A 235 12.08 -18.06 10.92
C ASN A 235 10.95 -18.88 10.28
N TYR A 236 11.25 -20.15 10.02
CA TYR A 236 10.36 -21.16 9.47
C TYR A 236 10.82 -22.51 10.02
N ASN A 237 9.99 -23.54 9.85
CA ASN A 237 10.35 -24.88 10.29
C ASN A 237 11.49 -25.45 9.43
N TRP A 238 12.70 -25.49 9.97
CA TRP A 238 13.89 -26.01 9.27
C TRP A 238 13.83 -27.52 9.01
N ASP A 239 13.05 -28.27 9.77
CA ASP A 239 12.91 -29.71 9.57
C ASP A 239 12.00 -30.03 8.37
N ALA A 240 11.34 -29.03 7.79
CA ALA A 240 10.43 -29.17 6.64
C ALA A 240 11.01 -28.54 5.35
N VAL A 241 12.26 -28.08 5.39
CA VAL A 241 12.98 -27.41 4.30
C VAL A 241 14.06 -28.33 3.75
#